data_AF-A0A1B6EQQ3-F1
#
_entry.id   AF-A0A1B6EQQ3-F1
#
_cell.length_a   1.000
_cell.length_b   1.000
_cell.length_c   1.000
_cell.angle_alpha   90.00
_cell.angle_beta   90.00
_cell.angle_gamma   90.00
#
_symmetry.space_group_name_H-M   'P 1'
#
loop_
_entity.id
_entity.type
_entity.pdbx_description
1 polymer ?
#
loop_
_entity_poly.entity_id
_entity_poly.type
_entity_poly.pdbx_seq_one_letter_code
_entity_poly.pdbx_strand_id
1 'polypeptide(L)'
;TLFDIISKRFPDPDQELPVRNKTLFGKQVVRIEQWDGYVEVTCDDGSSYLADHVIVTLPLGVLKQHAAEMFHPALPPEKTTAIETLGFGCVGKVFLQFPN
;
A
#
# COMPACT_ATOMS: atom_id res chain seq x y z
N THR A 1 19.06 -10.17 -5.07
CA THR A 1 18.70 -8.76 -4.77
C THR A 1 18.40 -8.60 -3.30
N LEU A 2 18.44 -7.39 -2.73
CA LEU A 2 18.09 -7.14 -1.32
C LEU A 2 16.67 -7.66 -0.98
N PHE A 3 15.76 -7.57 -1.96
CA PHE A 3 14.42 -8.12 -1.86
C PHE A 3 14.42 -9.65 -1.69
N ASP A 4 15.30 -10.38 -2.36
CA ASP A 4 15.41 -11.85 -2.25
C ASP A 4 15.84 -12.29 -0.83
N ILE A 5 16.66 -11.49 -0.16
CA ILE A 5 17.09 -11.74 1.23
C ILE A 5 15.92 -11.51 2.19
N ILE A 6 15.20 -10.40 2.06
CA ILE A 6 14.04 -10.07 2.92
C ILE A 6 12.88 -11.05 2.69
N SER A 7 12.70 -11.53 1.46
CA SER A 7 11.68 -12.52 1.11
C SER A 7 12.06 -13.98 1.43
N LYS A 8 13.17 -14.20 2.14
CA LYS A 8 13.70 -15.53 2.51
C LYS A 8 13.91 -16.47 1.31
N ARG A 9 14.16 -15.95 0.11
CA ARG A 9 14.56 -16.78 -1.06
C ARG A 9 15.92 -17.46 -0.88
N PHE A 10 16.68 -17.02 0.11
CA PHE A 10 17.90 -17.67 0.56
C PHE A 10 17.70 -18.08 2.03
N PRO A 11 17.78 -19.38 2.39
CA PRO A 11 18.49 -20.44 1.67
C PRO A 11 17.62 -21.58 1.07
N ASP A 12 16.29 -21.58 1.21
CA ASP A 12 15.43 -22.73 0.83
C ASP A 12 14.24 -22.32 -0.07
N PRO A 13 14.27 -22.65 -1.38
CA PRO A 13 13.17 -22.38 -2.31
C PRO A 13 11.85 -23.06 -1.94
N ASP A 14 11.89 -24.21 -1.27
CA ASP A 14 10.69 -24.98 -0.89
C ASP A 14 9.91 -24.30 0.25
N GLN A 15 10.54 -23.32 0.93
CA GLN A 15 9.94 -22.48 1.97
C GLN A 15 9.60 -21.06 1.49
N GLU A 16 9.69 -20.78 0.18
CA GLU A 16 9.35 -19.46 -0.35
C GLU A 16 7.87 -19.14 -0.08
N LEU A 17 7.61 -18.03 0.61
CA LEU A 17 6.23 -17.56 0.79
C LEU A 17 5.62 -17.26 -0.59
N PRO A 18 4.36 -17.65 -0.85
CA PRO A 18 3.69 -17.40 -2.12
C PRO A 18 3.24 -15.93 -2.22
N VAL A 19 4.19 -15.00 -2.12
CA VAL A 19 3.93 -13.56 -2.20
C VAL A 19 3.83 -13.11 -3.65
N ARG A 20 4.65 -13.67 -4.55
CA ARG A 20 4.70 -13.25 -5.96
C ARG A 20 3.39 -13.49 -6.69
N ASN A 21 2.81 -14.69 -6.56
CA ASN A 21 1.54 -15.04 -7.20
C ASN A 21 0.32 -14.41 -6.50
N LYS A 22 0.49 -13.87 -5.29
CA LYS A 22 -0.55 -13.12 -4.56
C LYS A 22 -0.39 -11.60 -4.66
N THR A 23 0.69 -11.11 -5.30
CA THR A 23 0.92 -9.68 -5.52
C THR A 23 0.31 -9.29 -6.86
N LEU A 24 -0.72 -8.47 -6.82
CA LEU A 24 -1.42 -8.00 -8.01
C LEU A 24 -0.97 -6.57 -8.34
N PHE A 25 -0.30 -6.39 -9.47
CA PHE A 25 0.09 -5.07 -9.99
C PHE A 25 -1.03 -4.47 -10.85
N GLY A 26 -1.01 -3.15 -11.03
CA GLY A 26 -2.03 -2.43 -11.80
C GLY A 26 -3.39 -2.38 -11.09
N LYS A 27 -3.44 -2.67 -9.78
CA LYS A 27 -4.64 -2.62 -8.94
C LYS A 27 -4.59 -1.38 -8.07
N GLN A 28 -5.10 -0.25 -8.56
CA GLN A 28 -5.19 0.96 -7.76
C GLN A 28 -6.44 0.90 -6.90
N VAL A 29 -6.26 0.82 -5.58
CA VAL A 29 -7.36 0.83 -4.61
C VAL A 29 -7.97 2.24 -4.55
N VAL A 30 -9.29 2.33 -4.72
CA VAL A 30 -10.05 3.59 -4.65
C VAL A 30 -11.01 3.64 -3.47
N ARG A 31 -11.44 2.49 -2.96
CA ARG A 31 -12.36 2.40 -1.82
C ARG A 31 -11.99 1.23 -0.91
N ILE A 32 -12.05 1.45 0.39
CA ILE A 32 -11.92 0.43 1.43
C ILE A 32 -13.15 0.54 2.33
N GLU A 33 -13.99 -0.48 2.32
CA GLU A 33 -15.26 -0.49 3.03
C GLU A 33 -15.33 -1.63 4.03
N GLN A 34 -15.48 -1.28 5.31
CA GLN A 34 -15.60 -2.23 6.41
C GLN A 34 -17.09 -2.54 6.65
N TRP A 35 -17.39 -3.83 6.59
CA TRP A 35 -18.69 -4.40 6.88
C TRP A 35 -18.65 -5.21 8.18
N ASP A 36 -19.79 -5.76 8.59
CA ASP A 36 -19.83 -6.68 9.72
C ASP A 36 -19.16 -8.01 9.32
N GLY A 37 -17.98 -8.27 9.88
CA GLY A 37 -17.21 -9.51 9.69
C GLY A 37 -16.22 -9.53 8.53
N TYR A 38 -16.18 -8.53 7.64
CA TYR A 38 -15.20 -8.46 6.55
C TYR A 38 -14.96 -7.03 6.05
N VAL A 39 -13.96 -6.89 5.18
CA VAL A 39 -13.63 -5.65 4.47
C VAL A 39 -13.65 -5.91 2.97
N GLU A 40 -14.28 -5.01 2.23
CA GLU A 40 -14.25 -4.97 0.76
C GLU A 40 -13.30 -3.87 0.27
N VAL A 41 -12.42 -4.24 -0.66
CA VAL A 41 -11.47 -3.34 -1.30
C VAL A 41 -11.83 -3.23 -2.77
N THR A 42 -12.20 -2.04 -3.23
CA THR A 42 -12.55 -1.77 -4.63
C THR A 42 -11.40 -1.05 -5.34
N CYS A 43 -11.09 -1.50 -6.55
CA CYS A 43 -10.11 -0.89 -7.43
C CYS A 43 -10.76 -0.04 -8.53
N ASP A 44 -9.98 0.87 -9.12
CA ASP A 44 -10.39 1.74 -10.21
C ASP A 44 -10.82 0.98 -11.48
N ASP A 45 -10.23 -0.19 -11.71
CA ASP A 45 -10.56 -1.10 -12.80
C ASP A 45 -11.87 -1.88 -12.61
N GLY A 46 -12.60 -1.61 -11.52
CA GLY A 46 -13.84 -2.27 -11.16
C GLY A 46 -13.67 -3.62 -10.47
N SER A 47 -12.44 -4.12 -10.27
CA SER A 47 -12.22 -5.32 -9.45
C SER A 47 -12.44 -5.06 -7.96
N SER A 48 -12.93 -6.07 -7.24
CA SER A 48 -13.06 -6.02 -5.78
C SER A 48 -12.48 -7.26 -5.11
N TYR A 49 -12.04 -7.08 -3.87
CA TYR A 49 -11.42 -8.13 -3.05
C TYR A 49 -12.03 -8.11 -1.65
N LEU A 50 -12.40 -9.29 -1.15
CA LEU A 50 -12.90 -9.49 0.20
C LEU A 50 -11.80 -10.06 1.10
N ALA A 51 -11.69 -9.54 2.32
CA ALA A 51 -10.76 -10.05 3.32
C ALA A 51 -11.31 -9.82 4.72
N ASP A 52 -10.88 -10.63 5.69
CA ASP A 52 -11.22 -10.40 7.10
C ASP A 52 -10.58 -9.11 7.62
N HIS A 53 -9.39 -8.76 7.12
CA HIS A 53 -8.59 -7.61 7.55
C HIS A 53 -7.79 -7.01 6.39
N VAL A 54 -7.53 -5.70 6.45
CA VAL A 54 -6.70 -4.96 5.48
C VAL A 54 -5.57 -4.22 6.20
N ILE A 55 -4.35 -4.36 5.70
CA ILE A 55 -3.19 -3.57 6.13
C ILE A 55 -2.88 -2.55 5.03
N VAL A 56 -2.92 -1.27 5.39
CA VAL A 56 -2.65 -0.17 4.46
C VAL A 56 -1.23 0.34 4.66
N THR A 57 -0.42 0.26 3.61
CA THR A 57 0.99 0.72 3.59
C THR A 57 1.22 1.82 2.56
N LEU A 58 0.19 2.64 2.32
CA LEU A 58 0.27 3.76 1.38
C LEU A 58 1.21 4.86 1.92
N PRO A 59 1.96 5.55 1.05
CA PRO A 59 2.74 6.72 1.45
C PRO A 59 1.85 7.79 2.11
N LEU A 60 2.39 8.55 3.06
CA LEU A 60 1.65 9.60 3.75
C LEU A 60 1.05 10.66 2.80
N GLY A 61 1.77 11.03 1.74
CA GLY A 61 1.24 11.97 0.73
C GLY A 61 -0.01 11.46 0.01
N VAL A 62 -0.11 10.15 -0.22
CA VAL A 62 -1.29 9.51 -0.81
C VAL A 62 -2.44 9.51 0.20
N LEU A 63 -2.16 9.22 1.47
CA LEU A 63 -3.17 9.28 2.53
C LEU A 63 -3.72 10.69 2.71
N LYS A 64 -2.89 11.73 2.69
CA LYS A 64 -3.35 13.13 2.75
C LYS A 64 -4.28 13.48 1.60
N GLN A 65 -4.01 12.98 0.39
CA GLN A 65 -4.82 13.29 -0.78
C GLN A 65 -6.16 12.53 -0.81
N HIS A 66 -6.18 11.28 -0.33
CA HIS A 66 -7.31 10.38 -0.59
C HIS A 66 -8.02 9.82 0.65
N ALA A 67 -7.44 9.90 1.85
CA ALA A 67 -8.00 9.21 3.02
C ALA A 67 -9.38 9.72 3.43
N ALA A 68 -9.72 10.98 3.14
CA ALA A 68 -11.04 11.54 3.42
C ALA A 68 -12.17 10.82 2.67
N GLU A 69 -11.89 10.31 1.46
CA GLU A 69 -12.88 9.67 0.58
C GLU A 69 -12.65 8.16 0.41
N MET A 70 -11.47 7.64 0.76
CA MET A 70 -11.13 6.23 0.52
C MET A 70 -11.76 5.28 1.55
N PHE A 71 -11.83 5.67 2.82
CA PHE A 71 -12.22 4.80 3.93
C PHE A 71 -13.69 4.93 4.32
N HIS A 72 -14.37 3.80 4.43
CA HIS A 72 -15.78 3.71 4.82
C HIS A 72 -15.96 2.62 5.91
N PRO A 73 -16.40 2.97 7.13
CA PRO A 73 -16.61 4.33 7.63
C PRO A 73 -15.31 5.15 7.62
N ALA A 74 -15.46 6.47 7.65
CA ALA A 74 -14.33 7.39 7.68
C ALA A 74 -13.41 7.09 8.87
N LEU A 75 -12.11 7.34 8.69
CA LEU A 75 -11.14 7.16 9.76
C LEU A 75 -11.47 8.05 10.97
N PRO A 76 -11.23 7.58 12.21
CA PRO A 76 -11.43 8.39 13.40
C PRO A 76 -10.66 9.72 13.34
N PRO A 77 -11.18 10.80 13.96
CA PRO A 77 -10.58 12.14 13.91
C PRO A 77 -9.11 12.20 14.32
N GLU A 78 -8.69 11.35 15.27
CA GLU A 78 -7.30 11.27 15.72
C GLU A 78 -6.37 10.84 14.57
N LYS A 79 -6.80 9.88 13.74
CA LYS A 79 -6.02 9.40 12.59
C LYS A 79 -6.01 10.42 11.45
N THR A 80 -7.14 11.05 11.15
CA THR A 80 -7.20 12.08 10.10
C THR A 80 -6.36 13.30 10.48
N THR A 81 -6.42 13.74 11.74
CA THR A 81 -5.58 14.83 12.24
C THR A 81 -4.10 14.49 12.15
N ALA A 82 -3.70 13.25 12.48
CA ALA A 82 -2.31 12.82 12.33
C ALA A 82 -1.87 12.81 10.85
N ILE A 83 -2.72 12.32 9.95
CA ILE A 83 -2.46 12.34 8.51
C ILE A 83 -2.25 13.79 8.02
N GLU A 84 -3.08 14.74 8.45
CA GLU A 84 -3.00 16.14 8.02
C GLU A 84 -1.83 16.91 8.61
N THR A 85 -1.46 16.64 9.86
CA THR A 85 -0.44 17.42 10.57
C THR A 85 0.98 16.94 10.32
N LEU A 86 1.19 15.65 10.03
CA LEU A 86 2.52 15.12 9.74
C LEU A 86 3.01 15.63 8.38
N GLY A 87 4.25 16.13 8.34
CA GLY A 87 4.93 16.48 7.09
C GLY A 87 5.48 15.25 6.36
N PHE A 88 5.59 15.32 5.03
CA PHE A 88 6.32 14.34 4.23
C PHE A 88 7.32 15.08 3.32
N GLY A 89 8.53 14.55 3.21
CA GLY A 89 9.61 15.14 2.43
C GLY A 89 9.65 14.64 0.99
N CYS A 90 10.22 15.44 0.10
CA CYS A 90 10.62 15.01 -1.24
C CYS A 90 12.15 15.02 -1.32
N VAL A 91 12.73 13.92 -1.79
CA VAL A 91 14.18 13.84 -2.06
C VAL A 91 14.36 13.68 -3.57
N GLY A 92 14.89 14.71 -4.21
CA GLY A 92 15.32 14.64 -5.61
C GLY A 92 16.71 14.02 -5.70
N LYS A 93 16.89 13.06 -6.62
CA LYS A 93 18.22 12.54 -6.99
C LYS A 93 18.59 13.06 -8.37
N VAL A 94 19.76 13.67 -8.49
CA VAL A 94 20.34 14.12 -9.76
C VAL A 94 21.46 13.15 -10.13
N PHE A 95 21.37 12.58 -11.33
CA PHE A 95 22.40 11.68 -11.87
C PHE A 95 23.12 12.39 -13.01
N LEU A 96 24.46 12.37 -12.97
CA LEU A 96 25.33 12.97 -13.99
C LEU A 96 26.25 11.87 -14.53
N GLN A 97 26.28 11.72 -15.85
CA GLN A 97 27.20 10.84 -16.55
C GLN A 97 28.17 11.70 -17.35
N PHE A 98 29.47 11.49 -17.16
CA PHE A 98 30.52 12.17 -17.91
C PHE A 98 31.13 11.23 -18.96
N PRO A 99 31.68 11.77 -20.08
CA PRO A 99 32.52 10.99 -20.99
C PRO A 99 33.74 10.41 -20.26
N ASN A 100 34.30 9.32 -20.78
CA ASN A 100 35.56 8.75 -20.29
C ASN A 100 36.75 9.66 -20.57
#